data_AF-A0A1B6Z955-F1
#
_entry.id   AF-A0A1B6Z955-F1
#
_cell.length_a   1.000
_cell.length_b   1.000
_cell.length_c   1.000
_cell.angle_alpha   90.00
_cell.angle_beta   90.00
_cell.angle_gamma   90.00
#
_symmetry.space_group_name_H-M   'P 1'
#
loop_
_entity.id
_entity.type
_entity.pdbx_description
1 polymer ?
#
loop_
_entity_poly.entity_id
_entity_poly.type
_entity_poly.pdbx_seq_one_letter_code
_entity_poly.pdbx_strand_id
1 'polypeptide(L)'
;MSNLSITQRYEQGSLPNVIARAAERNGVDFNYLMGQAQLESGMRPDAKASTSSATGLYQFLEQTWLGLVKDKGDEYGLGWAKDAISQNGKGRFVVADSAQKSDILALRNDPQIAASLAGEFARDNSSYLQQRIGREPESVDLYLAHFLGPAGSAKFLSRMDASPHAPAAPAFGAAAAANPSIFYDKAGSPRSYQDIRTGFARKLDNAAMQAASGNFLPVNGKTLPPSEKSLPMVQPSDYLRIAKNHINDQNHSDKSKPFNEPARAAYLMLASLGI
;
A
#
# COMPACT_ATOMS: atom_id res chain seq x y z
N MET A 1 -10.00 3.81 45.41
CA MET A 1 -10.49 3.10 44.23
C MET A 1 -9.61 3.52 43.07
N SER A 2 -8.59 2.73 42.80
CA SER A 2 -7.45 3.12 41.96
C SER A 2 -7.76 2.82 40.49
N ASN A 3 -7.60 3.84 39.64
CA ASN A 3 -7.78 3.76 38.19
C ASN A 3 -6.94 2.64 37.58
N LEU A 4 -7.61 1.64 37.02
CA LEU A 4 -7.02 0.66 36.12
C LEU A 4 -6.61 1.37 34.83
N SER A 5 -5.32 1.69 34.74
CA SER A 5 -4.67 2.22 33.55
C SER A 5 -4.94 1.31 32.35
N ILE A 6 -5.53 1.88 31.29
CA ILE A 6 -5.82 1.26 29.98
C ILE A 6 -4.56 0.61 29.35
N THR A 7 -3.37 0.94 29.85
CA THR A 7 -2.07 0.39 29.47
C THR A 7 -1.88 -1.10 29.75
N GLN A 8 -2.75 -1.75 30.54
CA GLN A 8 -2.54 -3.12 31.04
C GLN A 8 -3.30 -4.23 30.29
N ARG A 9 -3.86 -3.97 29.09
CA ARG A 9 -4.48 -5.00 28.21
C ARG A 9 -3.59 -5.50 27.06
N TYR A 10 -2.28 -5.24 27.09
CA TYR A 10 -1.34 -5.87 26.16
C TYR A 10 -0.95 -7.29 26.59
N GLU A 11 -1.93 -8.16 26.84
CA GLU A 11 -1.64 -9.58 26.94
C GLU A 11 -1.46 -10.21 25.55
N GLN A 12 -0.19 -10.35 25.19
CA GLN A 12 0.42 -11.47 24.47
C GLN A 12 0.31 -11.55 22.94
N GLY A 13 1.07 -10.66 22.31
CA GLY A 13 1.87 -10.94 21.11
C GLY A 13 2.90 -9.83 20.92
N SER A 14 4.18 -10.18 20.74
CA SER A 14 5.14 -9.20 20.19
C SER A 14 4.61 -8.70 18.83
N LEU A 15 5.01 -7.50 18.36
CA LEU A 15 4.61 -7.03 17.02
C LEU A 15 4.82 -8.09 15.92
N PRO A 16 5.93 -8.86 15.92
CA PRO A 16 6.07 -10.02 15.05
C PRO A 16 4.95 -11.05 15.14
N ASN A 17 4.46 -11.40 16.33
CA ASN A 17 3.34 -12.34 16.48
C ASN A 17 2.03 -11.76 15.94
N VAL A 18 1.79 -10.46 16.09
CA VAL A 18 0.63 -9.78 15.50
C VAL A 18 0.69 -9.87 13.97
N ILE A 19 1.85 -9.60 13.39
CA ILE A 19 2.08 -9.69 11.95
C ILE A 19 1.95 -11.15 11.46
N ALA A 20 2.49 -12.12 12.19
CA ALA A 20 2.40 -13.54 11.85
C ALA A 20 0.94 -14.03 11.81
N ARG A 21 0.14 -13.68 12.81
CA ARG A 21 -1.30 -14.02 12.84
C ARG A 21 -2.06 -13.37 11.68
N ALA A 22 -1.75 -12.12 11.35
CA ALA A 22 -2.36 -11.44 10.22
C ALA A 22 -1.96 -12.06 8.86
N ALA A 23 -0.69 -12.44 8.71
CA ALA A 23 -0.17 -13.13 7.54
C ALA A 23 -0.89 -14.47 7.32
N GLU A 24 -0.95 -15.30 8.36
CA GLU A 24 -1.62 -16.60 8.36
C GLU A 24 -3.10 -16.48 8.03
N ARG A 25 -3.83 -15.59 8.73
CA ARG A 25 -5.27 -15.37 8.51
C ARG A 25 -5.60 -14.99 7.07
N ASN A 26 -4.72 -14.25 6.40
CA ASN A 26 -4.95 -13.73 5.07
C ASN A 26 -4.28 -14.55 3.95
N GLY A 27 -3.55 -15.62 4.30
CA GLY A 27 -2.80 -16.42 3.31
C GLY A 27 -1.70 -15.61 2.62
N VAL A 28 -1.08 -14.67 3.33
CA VAL A 28 -0.01 -13.81 2.82
C VAL A 28 1.32 -14.23 3.44
N ASP A 29 2.41 -14.09 2.70
CA ASP A 29 3.75 -14.38 3.21
C ASP A 29 4.11 -13.49 4.41
N PHE A 30 4.58 -14.12 5.50
CA PHE A 30 4.95 -13.41 6.71
C PHE A 30 6.13 -12.44 6.51
N ASN A 31 7.15 -12.85 5.76
CA ASN A 31 8.32 -12.01 5.48
C ASN A 31 7.94 -10.79 4.65
N TYR A 32 6.95 -10.92 3.77
CA TYR A 32 6.38 -9.77 3.06
C TYR A 32 5.76 -8.75 4.04
N LEU A 33 4.82 -9.17 4.90
CA LEU A 33 4.19 -8.23 5.84
C LEU A 33 5.19 -7.66 6.84
N MET A 34 6.12 -8.47 7.32
CA MET A 34 7.20 -8.04 8.21
C MET A 34 8.13 -7.03 7.54
N GLY A 35 8.61 -7.33 6.33
CA GLY A 35 9.48 -6.45 5.56
C GLY A 35 8.79 -5.13 5.20
N GLN A 36 7.49 -5.18 4.87
CA GLN A 36 6.69 -3.99 4.63
C GLN A 36 6.58 -3.13 5.90
N ALA A 37 6.22 -3.70 7.05
CA ALA A 37 6.15 -2.95 8.31
C ALA A 37 7.48 -2.29 8.68
N GLN A 38 8.61 -2.99 8.47
CA GLN A 38 9.94 -2.44 8.68
C GLN A 38 10.28 -1.30 7.71
N LEU A 39 9.96 -1.44 6.42
CA LEU A 39 10.24 -0.40 5.41
C LEU A 39 9.39 0.85 5.61
N GLU A 40 8.11 0.68 5.95
CA GLU A 40 7.15 1.77 6.05
C GLU A 40 7.30 2.58 7.35
N SER A 41 7.52 1.91 8.49
CA SER A 41 7.51 2.59 9.80
C SER A 41 8.75 2.33 10.66
N GLY A 42 9.61 1.38 10.28
CA GLY A 42 10.63 0.83 11.16
C GLY A 42 10.02 0.06 12.33
N MET A 43 8.92 -0.66 12.09
CA MET A 43 8.16 -1.41 13.11
C MET A 43 7.53 -0.52 14.21
N ARG A 44 7.20 0.74 13.89
CA ARG A 44 6.59 1.70 14.83
C ARG A 44 5.10 1.88 14.53
N PRO A 45 4.19 1.39 15.39
CA PRO A 45 2.75 1.49 15.16
C PRO A 45 2.20 2.91 15.21
N ASP A 46 2.91 3.86 15.81
CA ASP A 46 2.53 5.26 15.94
C ASP A 46 3.24 6.17 14.92
N ALA A 47 3.97 5.59 13.97
CA ALA A 47 4.70 6.37 12.96
C ALA A 47 3.75 7.24 12.13
N LYS A 48 4.13 8.50 11.96
CA LYS A 48 3.38 9.50 11.19
C LYS A 48 4.30 10.21 10.20
N ALA A 49 4.00 10.12 8.92
CA ALA A 49 4.67 10.93 7.91
C ALA A 49 4.32 12.41 8.08
N SER A 50 5.32 13.30 7.98
CA SER A 50 5.15 14.75 8.08
C SER A 50 4.53 15.40 6.85
N THR A 51 4.61 14.73 5.71
CA THR A 51 4.27 15.28 4.38
C THR A 51 3.00 14.69 3.78
N SER A 52 2.38 13.71 4.45
CA SER A 52 1.17 13.04 3.95
C SER A 52 0.24 12.58 5.07
N SER A 53 -0.91 12.01 4.69
CA SER A 53 -1.82 11.38 5.65
C SER A 53 -1.33 10.03 6.17
N ALA A 54 -0.22 9.48 5.68
CA ALA A 54 0.33 8.18 6.08
C ALA A 54 0.56 8.08 7.60
N THR A 55 -0.01 7.05 8.20
CA THR A 55 0.02 6.80 9.64
C THR A 55 0.07 5.29 9.90
N GLY A 56 0.72 4.87 10.97
CA GLY A 56 0.66 3.52 11.47
C GLY A 56 1.80 2.62 11.01
N LEU A 57 1.74 1.36 11.45
CA LEU A 57 2.72 0.32 11.15
C LEU A 57 3.00 0.14 9.65
N TYR A 58 1.97 0.33 8.82
CA TYR A 58 2.01 0.17 7.35
C TYR A 58 1.77 1.49 6.59
N GLN A 59 1.89 2.64 7.27
CA GLN A 59 1.79 3.98 6.65
C GLN A 59 0.53 4.20 5.78
N PHE A 60 -0.61 3.67 6.21
CA PHE A 60 -1.88 3.82 5.51
C PHE A 60 -2.27 5.29 5.32
N LEU A 61 -2.57 5.69 4.09
CA LEU A 61 -3.20 6.98 3.80
C LEU A 61 -4.67 6.99 4.24
N GLU A 62 -5.23 8.18 4.46
CA GLU A 62 -6.61 8.36 4.93
C GLU A 62 -7.63 7.65 4.03
N GLN A 63 -7.65 7.93 2.72
CA GLN A 63 -8.66 7.31 1.85
C GLN A 63 -8.41 5.82 1.66
N THR A 64 -7.15 5.40 1.77
CA THR A 64 -6.80 3.98 1.75
C THR A 64 -7.47 3.26 2.90
N TRP A 65 -7.25 3.78 4.08
CA TRP A 65 -7.83 3.25 5.30
C TRP A 65 -9.35 3.24 5.28
N LEU A 66 -9.98 4.37 4.92
CA LEU A 66 -11.44 4.45 4.88
C LEU A 66 -12.04 3.48 3.85
N GLY A 67 -11.38 3.26 2.71
CA GLY A 67 -11.84 2.27 1.74
C GLY A 67 -11.76 0.84 2.26
N LEU A 68 -10.64 0.46 2.88
CA LEU A 68 -10.47 -0.87 3.47
C LEU A 68 -11.45 -1.11 4.62
N VAL A 69 -11.64 -0.13 5.51
CA VAL A 69 -12.62 -0.23 6.60
C VAL A 69 -14.05 -0.30 6.04
N LYS A 70 -14.36 0.46 4.98
CA LYS A 70 -15.68 0.39 4.35
C LYS A 70 -15.99 -0.98 3.77
N ASP A 71 -14.98 -1.63 3.21
CA ASP A 71 -15.12 -2.91 2.51
C ASP A 71 -15.09 -4.10 3.48
N LYS A 72 -14.09 -4.14 4.36
CA LYS A 72 -13.77 -5.28 5.23
C LYS A 72 -14.18 -5.10 6.68
N GLY A 73 -14.73 -3.95 7.07
CA GLY A 73 -14.92 -3.59 8.48
C GLY A 73 -15.68 -4.62 9.30
N ASP A 74 -16.73 -5.25 8.74
CA ASP A 74 -17.51 -6.26 9.45
C ASP A 74 -16.68 -7.50 9.84
N GLU A 75 -15.74 -7.91 8.99
CA GLU A 75 -14.86 -9.07 9.20
C GLU A 75 -13.90 -8.88 10.40
N TYR A 76 -13.74 -7.63 10.83
CA TYR A 76 -12.83 -7.22 11.91
C TYR A 76 -13.58 -6.57 13.09
N GLY A 77 -14.90 -6.71 13.16
CA GLY A 77 -15.70 -6.13 14.26
C GLY A 77 -15.82 -4.60 14.20
N LEU A 78 -15.53 -4.00 13.04
CA LEU A 78 -15.55 -2.57 12.77
C LEU A 78 -16.82 -2.13 12.00
N GLY A 79 -17.94 -2.85 12.18
CA GLY A 79 -19.20 -2.50 11.52
C GLY A 79 -19.65 -1.06 11.78
N TRP A 80 -19.48 -0.58 13.01
CA TRP A 80 -19.74 0.82 13.38
C TRP A 80 -18.93 1.83 12.54
N ALA A 81 -17.69 1.51 12.20
CA ALA A 81 -16.81 2.36 11.41
C ALA A 81 -17.18 2.28 9.93
N LYS A 82 -17.43 1.07 9.41
CA LYS A 82 -17.90 0.83 8.05
C LYS A 82 -19.21 1.59 7.76
N ASP A 83 -20.14 1.58 8.70
CA ASP A 83 -21.46 2.20 8.52
C ASP A 83 -21.37 3.74 8.54
N ALA A 84 -20.42 4.29 9.29
CA ALA A 84 -20.13 5.72 9.31
C ALA A 84 -19.48 6.25 8.02
N ILE A 85 -18.84 5.36 7.24
CA ILE A 85 -18.15 5.73 6.00
C ILE A 85 -19.14 5.68 4.84
N SER A 86 -19.19 6.77 4.08
CA SER A 86 -19.96 6.88 2.83
C SER A 86 -19.07 7.31 1.67
N GLN A 87 -19.55 7.17 0.44
CA GLN A 87 -18.90 7.73 -0.75
C GLN A 87 -19.67 8.96 -1.22
N ASN A 88 -18.98 10.08 -1.45
CA ASN A 88 -19.61 11.24 -2.07
C ASN A 88 -19.81 11.02 -3.59
N GLY A 89 -20.48 11.97 -4.27
CA GLY A 89 -20.73 11.88 -5.71
C GLY A 89 -19.49 11.82 -6.62
N LYS A 90 -18.28 12.02 -6.07
CA LYS A 90 -16.99 11.87 -6.76
C LYS A 90 -16.27 10.56 -6.40
N GLY A 91 -16.91 9.66 -5.65
CA GLY A 91 -16.36 8.38 -5.21
C GLY A 91 -15.38 8.47 -4.04
N ARG A 92 -15.20 9.64 -3.42
CA ARG A 92 -14.31 9.83 -2.27
C ARG A 92 -14.97 9.29 -0.99
N PHE A 93 -14.22 8.55 -0.17
CA PHE A 93 -14.70 8.11 1.14
C PHE A 93 -14.72 9.28 2.12
N VAL A 94 -15.86 9.47 2.77
CA VAL A 94 -16.12 10.53 3.73
C VAL A 94 -16.84 9.98 4.96
N VAL A 95 -16.60 10.61 6.09
CA VAL A 95 -17.29 10.37 7.37
C VAL A 95 -17.87 11.71 7.78
N ALA A 96 -19.17 11.77 8.03
CA ALA A 96 -19.88 13.03 8.26
C ALA A 96 -19.51 13.65 9.62
N ASP A 97 -19.47 12.82 10.66
CA ASP A 97 -19.08 13.23 12.01
C ASP A 97 -17.55 13.28 12.15
N SER A 98 -17.02 14.43 12.60
CA SER A 98 -15.57 14.63 12.69
C SER A 98 -14.91 13.84 13.83
N ALA A 99 -15.62 13.62 14.94
CA ALA A 99 -15.09 12.85 16.06
C ALA A 99 -15.00 11.37 15.66
N GLN A 100 -16.07 10.83 15.07
CA GLN A 100 -16.10 9.48 14.54
C GLN A 100 -15.06 9.28 13.44
N LYS A 101 -14.86 10.27 12.56
CA LYS A 101 -13.77 10.23 11.57
C LYS A 101 -12.41 10.09 12.25
N SER A 102 -12.17 10.85 13.31
CA SER A 102 -10.93 10.79 14.08
C SER A 102 -10.73 9.39 14.69
N ASP A 103 -11.76 8.83 15.30
CA ASP A 103 -11.71 7.49 15.90
C ASP A 103 -11.40 6.41 14.87
N ILE A 104 -12.07 6.45 13.71
CA ILE A 104 -11.82 5.53 12.60
C ILE A 104 -10.37 5.63 12.12
N LEU A 105 -9.85 6.85 11.97
CA LEU A 105 -8.47 7.06 11.50
C LEU A 105 -7.41 6.72 12.54
N ALA A 106 -7.74 6.78 13.83
CA ALA A 106 -6.87 6.42 14.93
C ALA A 106 -6.58 4.91 14.96
N LEU A 107 -7.49 4.08 14.45
CA LEU A 107 -7.31 2.63 14.30
C LEU A 107 -6.10 2.26 13.43
N ARG A 108 -5.54 3.18 12.62
CA ARG A 108 -4.27 2.96 11.91
C ARG A 108 -3.08 2.73 12.84
N ASN A 109 -3.17 3.23 14.08
CA ASN A 109 -2.15 3.02 15.11
C ASN A 109 -2.35 1.71 15.89
N ASP A 110 -3.50 1.03 15.71
CA ASP A 110 -3.73 -0.28 16.29
C ASP A 110 -2.98 -1.34 15.46
N PRO A 111 -1.94 -2.00 16.01
CA PRO A 111 -1.15 -2.96 15.24
C PRO A 111 -1.95 -4.16 14.73
N GLN A 112 -2.98 -4.60 15.48
CA GLN A 112 -3.77 -5.78 15.12
C GLN A 112 -4.67 -5.47 13.93
N ILE A 113 -5.40 -4.35 13.99
CA ILE A 113 -6.26 -3.92 12.88
C ILE A 113 -5.41 -3.55 11.66
N ALA A 114 -4.33 -2.78 11.86
CA ALA A 114 -3.46 -2.37 10.77
C ALA A 114 -2.79 -3.56 10.07
N ALA A 115 -2.28 -4.55 10.82
CA ALA A 115 -1.70 -5.75 10.22
C ALA A 115 -2.74 -6.59 9.49
N SER A 116 -3.94 -6.73 10.06
CA SER A 116 -5.00 -7.50 9.42
C SER A 116 -5.46 -6.88 8.10
N LEU A 117 -5.70 -5.56 8.08
CA LEU A 117 -6.09 -4.85 6.86
C LEU A 117 -4.94 -4.75 5.84
N ALA A 118 -3.67 -4.77 6.29
CA ALA A 118 -2.53 -4.90 5.39
C ALA A 118 -2.48 -6.30 4.74
N GLY A 119 -2.82 -7.35 5.49
CA GLY A 119 -2.98 -8.71 4.98
C GLY A 119 -4.10 -8.80 3.92
N GLU A 120 -5.28 -8.26 4.20
CA GLU A 120 -6.38 -8.20 3.22
C GLU A 120 -5.95 -7.48 1.94
N PHE A 121 -5.33 -6.31 2.09
CA PHE A 121 -4.87 -5.52 0.96
C PHE A 121 -3.83 -6.25 0.11
N ALA A 122 -2.92 -6.98 0.75
CA ALA A 122 -1.92 -7.80 0.07
C ALA A 122 -2.55 -9.00 -0.65
N ARG A 123 -3.54 -9.66 -0.04
CA ARG A 123 -4.29 -10.76 -0.63
C ARG A 123 -5.09 -10.31 -1.86
N ASP A 124 -5.76 -9.17 -1.78
CA ASP A 124 -6.50 -8.59 -2.92
C ASP A 124 -5.54 -8.22 -4.07
N ASN A 125 -4.38 -7.65 -3.74
CA ASN A 125 -3.31 -7.39 -4.71
C ASN A 125 -2.77 -8.69 -5.34
N SER A 126 -2.56 -9.73 -4.55
CA SER A 126 -2.10 -11.03 -5.06
C SER A 126 -3.11 -11.59 -6.06
N SER A 127 -4.39 -11.63 -5.67
CA SER A 127 -5.48 -12.12 -6.52
C SER A 127 -5.57 -11.34 -7.84
N TYR A 128 -5.46 -10.02 -7.79
CA TYR A 128 -5.45 -9.18 -8.98
C TYR A 128 -4.25 -9.48 -9.89
N LEU A 129 -3.05 -9.55 -9.32
CA LEU A 129 -1.84 -9.80 -10.09
C LEU A 129 -1.88 -11.19 -10.72
N GLN A 130 -2.24 -12.22 -9.95
CA GLN A 130 -2.34 -13.60 -10.43
C GLN A 130 -3.22 -13.70 -11.67
N GLN A 131 -4.40 -13.07 -11.65
CA GLN A 131 -5.32 -13.03 -12.79
C GLN A 131 -4.73 -12.31 -14.01
N ARG A 132 -3.85 -11.33 -13.81
CA ARG A 132 -3.28 -10.50 -14.89
C ARG A 132 -2.01 -11.09 -15.48
N ILE A 133 -1.19 -11.78 -14.69
CA ILE A 133 0.12 -12.29 -15.12
C ILE A 133 0.15 -13.80 -15.32
N GLY A 134 -0.90 -14.52 -14.92
CA GLY A 134 -1.05 -15.96 -15.17
C GLY A 134 -0.15 -16.86 -14.32
N ARG A 135 0.46 -16.34 -13.26
CA ARG A 135 1.27 -17.07 -12.28
C ARG A 135 1.07 -16.51 -10.88
N GLU A 136 1.42 -17.28 -9.87
CA GLU A 136 1.40 -16.79 -8.48
C GLU A 136 2.35 -15.59 -8.33
N PRO A 137 1.89 -14.46 -7.77
CA PRO A 137 2.76 -13.32 -7.47
C PRO A 137 3.70 -13.64 -6.31
N GLU A 138 4.96 -13.25 -6.45
CA GLU A 138 5.92 -13.33 -5.34
C GLU A 138 5.78 -12.10 -4.42
N SER A 139 6.36 -12.16 -3.22
CA SER A 139 6.38 -11.04 -2.27
C SER A 139 6.90 -9.73 -2.87
N VAL A 140 7.88 -9.82 -3.78
CA VAL A 140 8.40 -8.65 -4.50
C VAL A 140 7.38 -8.08 -5.51
N ASP A 141 6.52 -8.91 -6.09
CA ASP A 141 5.46 -8.49 -7.02
C ASP A 141 4.36 -7.73 -6.27
N LEU A 142 4.04 -8.16 -5.05
CA LEU A 142 3.16 -7.45 -4.12
C LEU A 142 3.76 -6.12 -3.66
N TYR A 143 5.08 -6.07 -3.41
CA TYR A 143 5.75 -4.82 -3.06
C TYR A 143 5.83 -3.85 -4.26
N LEU A 144 5.99 -4.37 -5.48
CA LEU A 144 5.83 -3.57 -6.70
C LEU A 144 4.40 -3.06 -6.87
N ALA A 145 3.37 -3.84 -6.51
CA ALA A 145 1.98 -3.39 -6.53
C ALA A 145 1.69 -2.32 -5.47
N HIS A 146 2.33 -2.39 -4.31
CA HIS A 146 2.27 -1.32 -3.32
C HIS A 146 2.82 0.00 -3.90
N PHE A 147 3.95 -0.06 -4.60
CA PHE A 147 4.63 1.11 -5.17
C PHE A 147 3.96 1.68 -6.44
N LEU A 148 3.66 0.82 -7.43
CA LEU A 148 3.13 1.22 -8.75
C LEU A 148 1.60 1.18 -8.83
N GLY A 149 0.93 0.66 -7.79
CA GLY A 149 -0.43 0.18 -7.89
C GLY A 149 -0.51 -1.20 -8.56
N PRO A 150 -1.64 -1.91 -8.40
CA PRO A 150 -1.83 -3.27 -8.88
C PRO A 150 -1.80 -3.33 -10.41
N ALA A 151 -2.46 -2.39 -11.09
CA ALA A 151 -2.45 -2.29 -12.55
C ALA A 151 -1.06 -1.91 -13.09
N GLY A 152 -0.34 -1.02 -12.38
CA GLY A 152 1.02 -0.63 -12.75
C GLY A 152 2.00 -1.79 -12.61
N SER A 153 1.90 -2.55 -11.52
CA SER A 153 2.70 -3.77 -11.28
C SER A 153 2.37 -4.86 -12.29
N ALA A 154 1.10 -5.12 -12.59
CA ALA A 154 0.72 -6.07 -13.66
C ALA A 154 1.32 -5.68 -15.01
N LYS A 155 1.25 -4.40 -15.40
CA LYS A 155 1.90 -3.88 -16.62
C LYS A 155 3.42 -4.05 -16.57
N PHE A 156 4.03 -3.81 -15.41
CA PHE A 156 5.48 -3.92 -15.20
C PHE A 156 5.93 -5.36 -15.39
N LEU A 157 5.28 -6.29 -14.69
CA LEU A 157 5.60 -7.72 -14.72
C LEU A 157 5.36 -8.32 -16.09
N SER A 158 4.24 -7.98 -16.75
CA SER A 158 3.99 -8.47 -18.13
C SER A 158 5.07 -8.01 -19.12
N ARG A 159 5.59 -6.78 -18.97
CA ARG A 159 6.69 -6.27 -19.81
C ARG A 159 8.04 -6.88 -19.44
N MET A 160 8.26 -7.14 -18.16
CA MET A 160 9.44 -7.83 -17.67
C MET A 160 9.50 -9.26 -18.22
N ASP A 161 8.41 -10.01 -18.14
CA ASP A 161 8.33 -11.39 -18.62
C ASP A 161 8.62 -11.47 -20.13
N ALA A 162 8.19 -10.46 -20.90
CA ALA A 162 8.47 -10.36 -22.33
C ALA A 162 9.90 -9.87 -22.65
N SER A 163 10.48 -9.00 -21.82
CA SER A 163 11.75 -8.31 -22.09
C SER A 163 12.43 -7.85 -20.79
N PRO A 164 13.05 -8.77 -20.03
CA PRO A 164 13.53 -8.49 -18.67
C PRO A 164 14.66 -7.45 -18.63
N HIS A 165 15.49 -7.40 -19.68
CA HIS A 165 16.61 -6.48 -19.79
C HIS A 165 16.26 -5.15 -20.48
N ALA A 166 15.01 -4.95 -20.91
CA ALA A 166 14.58 -3.68 -21.51
C ALA A 166 14.48 -2.58 -20.44
N PRO A 167 14.79 -1.32 -20.78
CA PRO A 167 14.67 -0.20 -19.85
C PRO A 167 13.20 0.05 -19.47
N ALA A 168 12.92 0.17 -18.17
CA ALA A 168 11.54 0.33 -17.69
C ALA A 168 11.03 1.77 -17.81
N ALA A 169 11.92 2.76 -17.68
CA ALA A 169 11.55 4.18 -17.58
C ALA A 169 10.65 4.69 -18.72
N PRO A 170 10.89 4.35 -20.02
CA PRO A 170 10.03 4.81 -21.11
C PRO A 170 8.57 4.35 -21.00
N ALA A 171 8.31 3.18 -20.42
CA ALA A 171 6.94 2.67 -20.24
C ALA A 171 6.25 3.19 -18.97
N PHE A 172 7.01 3.85 -18.09
CA PHE A 172 6.62 4.31 -16.76
C PHE A 172 7.05 5.76 -16.49
N GLY A 173 6.97 6.63 -17.51
CA GLY A 173 7.55 7.99 -17.47
C GLY A 173 7.17 8.82 -16.24
N ALA A 174 5.90 8.80 -15.82
CA ALA A 174 5.43 9.49 -14.62
C ALA A 174 6.12 8.97 -13.34
N ALA A 175 6.15 7.64 -13.17
CA ALA A 175 6.79 7.00 -12.02
C ALA A 175 8.31 7.19 -12.05
N ALA A 176 8.92 7.15 -13.23
CA ALA A 176 10.35 7.39 -13.43
C ALA A 176 10.75 8.84 -13.11
N ALA A 177 9.92 9.82 -13.49
CA ALA A 177 10.13 11.23 -13.15
C ALA A 177 9.99 11.49 -11.64
N ALA A 178 9.01 10.86 -10.99
CA ALA A 178 8.82 10.98 -9.55
C ALA A 178 9.87 10.20 -8.73
N ASN A 179 10.46 9.14 -9.30
CA ASN A 179 11.35 8.21 -8.61
C ASN A 179 12.62 7.92 -9.42
N PRO A 180 13.43 8.94 -9.74
CA PRO A 180 14.58 8.76 -10.61
C PRO A 180 15.58 7.74 -10.05
N SER A 181 15.76 7.70 -8.73
CA SER A 181 16.67 6.75 -8.06
C SER A 181 16.25 5.28 -8.21
N ILE A 182 14.98 5.02 -8.51
CA ILE A 182 14.44 3.67 -8.77
C ILE A 182 14.61 3.28 -10.23
N PHE A 183 14.37 4.22 -11.15
CA PHE A 183 14.33 3.92 -12.59
C PHE A 183 15.67 4.15 -13.30
N TYR A 184 16.61 4.84 -12.68
CA TYR A 184 17.94 5.12 -13.23
C TYR A 184 19.05 4.71 -12.25
N ASP A 185 20.22 4.42 -12.79
CA ASP A 185 21.42 4.22 -12.00
C ASP A 185 22.11 5.56 -11.63
N LYS A 186 23.22 5.48 -10.91
CA LYS A 186 23.98 6.67 -10.48
C LYS A 186 24.62 7.43 -11.65
N ALA A 187 24.82 6.77 -12.79
CA ALA A 187 25.32 7.38 -14.02
C ALA A 187 24.18 7.98 -14.88
N GLY A 188 22.92 7.84 -14.46
CA GLY A 188 21.74 8.31 -15.17
C GLY A 188 21.23 7.36 -16.25
N SER A 189 21.81 6.15 -16.37
CA SER A 189 21.33 5.15 -17.34
C SER A 189 20.04 4.49 -16.83
N PRO A 190 19.04 4.24 -17.71
CA PRO A 190 17.79 3.62 -17.29
C PRO A 190 18.03 2.16 -16.88
N ARG A 191 17.50 1.80 -15.72
CA ARG A 191 17.51 0.41 -15.21
C ARG A 191 16.54 -0.46 -15.99
N SER A 192 16.90 -1.73 -16.13
CA SER A 192 16.00 -2.71 -16.72
C SER A 192 14.86 -3.08 -15.76
N TYR A 193 13.80 -3.72 -16.29
CA TYR A 193 12.75 -4.31 -15.46
C TYR A 193 13.33 -5.28 -14.41
N GLN A 194 14.24 -6.15 -14.84
CA GLN A 194 14.89 -7.12 -13.95
C GLN A 194 15.70 -6.44 -12.84
N ASP A 195 16.46 -5.39 -13.16
CA ASP A 195 17.27 -4.66 -12.17
C ASP A 195 16.40 -4.01 -11.10
N ILE A 196 15.28 -3.41 -11.52
CA ILE A 196 14.33 -2.77 -10.61
C ILE A 196 13.70 -3.82 -9.70
N ARG A 197 13.16 -4.92 -10.25
CA ARG A 197 12.56 -5.99 -9.44
C ARG A 197 13.57 -6.60 -8.47
N THR A 198 14.80 -6.87 -8.93
CA THR A 198 15.89 -7.37 -8.08
C THR A 198 16.26 -6.37 -6.97
N GLY A 199 16.18 -5.08 -7.25
CA GLY A 199 16.35 -4.03 -6.23
C GLY A 199 15.25 -4.05 -5.18
N PHE A 200 13.99 -4.25 -5.58
CA PHE A 200 12.85 -4.35 -4.66
C PHE A 200 12.92 -5.61 -3.81
N ALA A 201 13.23 -6.77 -4.40
CA ALA A 201 13.41 -8.03 -3.68
C ALA A 201 14.46 -7.89 -2.57
N ARG A 202 15.66 -7.41 -2.92
CA ARG A 202 16.75 -7.16 -1.95
C ARG A 202 16.34 -6.22 -0.82
N LYS A 203 15.57 -5.17 -1.10
CA LYS A 203 15.08 -4.24 -0.06
C LYS A 203 14.15 -4.95 0.91
N LEU A 204 13.20 -5.72 0.39
CA LEU A 204 12.23 -6.45 1.19
C LEU A 204 12.90 -7.51 2.07
N ASP A 205 13.79 -8.32 1.48
CA ASP A 205 14.53 -9.37 2.21
C ASP A 205 15.37 -8.77 3.35
N ASN A 206 16.13 -7.71 3.05
CA ASN A 206 16.94 -7.02 4.06
C ASN A 206 16.08 -6.44 5.20
N ALA A 207 14.89 -5.92 4.89
CA ALA A 207 13.97 -5.38 5.88
C ALA A 207 13.39 -6.49 6.78
N ALA A 208 12.95 -7.60 6.18
CA ALA A 208 12.47 -8.75 6.93
C ALA A 208 13.56 -9.32 7.87
N MET A 209 14.80 -9.44 7.37
CA MET A 209 15.95 -9.89 8.18
C MET A 209 16.28 -8.93 9.32
N GLN A 210 16.25 -7.61 9.10
CA GLN A 210 16.47 -6.61 10.15
C GLN A 210 15.43 -6.74 11.27
N ALA A 211 14.16 -6.89 10.90
CA ALA A 211 13.08 -7.05 11.86
C ALA A 211 13.18 -8.38 12.64
N ALA A 212 13.62 -9.47 12.00
CA ALA A 212 13.85 -10.76 12.65
C ALA A 212 15.04 -10.76 13.62
N SER A 213 16.07 -9.95 13.34
CA SER A 213 17.32 -9.91 14.12
C SER A 213 17.22 -9.10 15.41
N GLY A 214 16.07 -8.50 15.71
CA GLY A 214 15.87 -7.69 16.92
C GLY A 214 16.59 -6.35 16.92
N ASN A 215 17.31 -6.00 15.84
CA ASN A 215 17.95 -4.71 15.65
C ASN A 215 16.89 -3.66 15.26
N PHE A 216 16.04 -3.32 16.22
CA PHE A 216 15.06 -2.27 16.10
C PHE A 216 15.72 -0.92 16.43
N LEU A 217 15.68 -0.01 15.44
CA LEU A 217 15.95 1.44 15.46
C LEU A 217 17.35 1.94 15.06
N PRO A 218 17.37 3.11 14.41
CA PRO A 218 17.89 4.30 15.07
C PRO A 218 16.79 5.29 15.49
N VAL A 219 17.09 6.02 16.56
CA VAL A 219 16.40 7.20 17.12
C VAL A 219 16.16 8.26 16.01
N ASN A 220 15.11 9.07 16.17
CA ASN A 220 14.74 10.22 15.32
C ASN A 220 15.90 10.76 14.47
N GLY A 221 15.77 10.69 13.14
CA GLY A 221 16.60 11.48 12.24
C GLY A 221 17.20 10.79 11.02
N LYS A 222 16.98 9.49 10.77
CA LYS A 222 17.34 8.84 9.49
C LYS A 222 16.33 7.78 9.09
N THR A 223 15.11 8.22 8.80
CA THR A 223 14.30 7.55 7.76
C THR A 223 15.09 7.54 6.45
N LEU A 224 14.69 6.70 5.49
CA LEU A 224 15.09 6.83 4.09
C LEU A 224 15.24 8.33 3.71
N PRO A 225 16.23 8.70 2.87
CA PRO A 225 16.41 10.10 2.47
C PRO A 225 15.03 10.66 2.13
N PRO A 226 14.66 11.85 2.63
CA PRO A 226 13.33 12.38 2.38
C PRO A 226 13.13 12.27 0.88
N SER A 227 12.15 11.47 0.45
CA SER A 227 11.54 11.77 -0.83
C SER A 227 11.07 13.19 -0.62
N GLU A 228 11.76 14.18 -1.22
CA GLU A 228 11.44 15.60 -1.04
C GLU A 228 9.97 15.91 -1.38
N LYS A 229 9.27 14.93 -1.97
CA LYS A 229 7.82 14.79 -1.98
C LYS A 229 7.44 13.37 -1.56
N SER A 230 6.71 13.21 -0.45
CA SER A 230 5.99 11.97 -0.15
C SER A 230 5.12 11.58 -1.33
N LEU A 231 5.33 10.38 -1.87
CA LEU A 231 4.57 9.89 -3.02
C LEU A 231 3.11 9.59 -2.61
N PRO A 232 2.13 9.90 -3.48
CA PRO A 232 0.77 9.45 -3.26
C PRO A 232 0.67 7.94 -3.55
N MET A 233 0.54 7.16 -2.48
CA MET A 233 0.12 5.76 -2.51
C MET A 233 -1.23 5.63 -3.24
N VAL A 234 -1.47 4.53 -3.97
CA VAL A 234 -2.77 4.28 -4.63
C VAL A 234 -3.88 4.23 -3.57
N GLN A 235 -4.92 5.03 -3.77
CA GLN A 235 -6.04 5.15 -2.82
C GLN A 235 -7.02 3.97 -3.02
N PRO A 236 -7.44 3.23 -1.99
CA PRO A 236 -8.57 2.29 -2.00
C PRO A 236 -9.89 2.75 -2.58
N SER A 237 -10.15 4.05 -2.71
CA SER A 237 -11.25 4.53 -3.55
C SER A 237 -11.05 4.16 -5.03
N ASP A 238 -9.79 4.12 -5.49
CA ASP A 238 -9.43 3.63 -6.82
C ASP A 238 -9.49 2.11 -6.90
N TYR A 239 -9.21 1.38 -5.82
CA TYR A 239 -9.40 -0.09 -5.79
C TYR A 239 -10.86 -0.49 -5.94
N LEU A 240 -11.78 0.10 -5.16
CA LEU A 240 -13.22 -0.20 -5.26
C LEU A 240 -13.84 0.30 -6.56
N ARG A 241 -13.36 1.42 -7.12
CA ARG A 241 -13.79 1.91 -8.44
C ARG A 241 -13.30 1.00 -9.57
N ILE A 242 -12.03 0.58 -9.53
CA ILE A 242 -11.47 -0.38 -10.49
C ILE A 242 -12.22 -1.71 -10.34
N ALA A 243 -12.35 -2.28 -9.15
CA ALA A 243 -13.06 -3.54 -8.91
C ALA A 243 -14.54 -3.51 -9.36
N LYS A 244 -15.29 -2.43 -9.04
CA LYS A 244 -16.70 -2.29 -9.47
C LYS A 244 -16.85 -2.08 -10.98
N ASN A 245 -15.93 -1.35 -11.61
CA ASN A 245 -15.94 -1.22 -13.08
C ASN A 245 -15.68 -2.57 -13.79
N HIS A 246 -14.92 -3.48 -13.17
CA HIS A 246 -14.66 -4.81 -13.74
C HIS A 246 -15.84 -5.79 -13.57
N ILE A 247 -16.75 -5.59 -12.60
CA ILE A 247 -18.01 -6.36 -12.50
C ILE A 247 -18.99 -5.96 -13.62
N ASN A 248 -19.02 -4.68 -14.00
CA ASN A 248 -19.90 -4.19 -15.07
C ASN A 248 -19.38 -4.51 -16.48
N ASP A 249 -18.06 -4.58 -16.70
CA ASP A 249 -17.47 -4.96 -17.99
C ASP A 249 -17.66 -6.45 -18.34
N GLN A 250 -17.99 -7.32 -17.38
CA GLN A 250 -18.33 -8.73 -17.63
C GLN A 250 -19.73 -8.91 -18.25
N ASN A 251 -20.58 -7.88 -18.24
CA ASN A 251 -21.96 -7.96 -18.74
C ASN A 251 -22.20 -7.34 -20.13
N HIS A 252 -21.20 -6.67 -20.73
CA HIS A 252 -21.36 -6.08 -22.05
C HIS A 252 -20.16 -6.38 -22.96
N SER A 253 -20.26 -7.48 -23.69
CA SER A 253 -19.58 -7.60 -24.98
C SER A 253 -20.24 -6.64 -25.98
N ASP A 254 -19.44 -5.79 -26.63
CA ASP A 254 -19.49 -5.40 -28.05
C ASP A 254 -19.18 -3.88 -28.28
N LYS A 255 -18.23 -3.64 -29.21
CA LYS A 255 -17.89 -2.39 -29.93
C LYS A 255 -17.08 -1.25 -29.26
N SER A 256 -15.77 -1.30 -29.53
CA SER A 256 -14.89 -0.26 -30.11
C SER A 256 -14.80 1.19 -29.55
N LYS A 257 -13.58 1.47 -29.01
CA LYS A 257 -12.74 2.71 -29.02
C LYS A 257 -13.14 3.93 -28.15
N PRO A 258 -12.17 4.77 -27.74
CA PRO A 258 -10.81 4.51 -27.25
C PRO A 258 -10.63 4.98 -25.80
N PHE A 259 -9.67 4.36 -25.11
CA PHE A 259 -9.20 4.64 -23.76
C PHE A 259 -8.88 6.12 -23.53
N ASN A 260 -9.81 6.90 -22.97
CA ASN A 260 -9.57 8.29 -22.57
C ASN A 260 -9.85 8.46 -21.07
N GLU A 261 -8.75 8.54 -20.32
CA GLU A 261 -8.55 9.16 -18.99
C GLU A 261 -9.40 8.69 -17.79
N PRO A 262 -8.79 7.84 -16.95
CA PRO A 262 -8.79 8.06 -15.50
C PRO A 262 -7.38 8.15 -14.89
N ALA A 263 -6.32 8.07 -15.71
CA ALA A 263 -4.94 8.33 -15.27
C ALA A 263 -4.65 9.82 -14.98
N ARG A 264 -5.58 10.73 -15.33
CA ARG A 264 -5.45 12.18 -15.15
C ARG A 264 -5.58 12.62 -13.69
N ALA A 265 -6.28 11.87 -12.83
CA ALA A 265 -6.40 12.20 -11.41
C ALA A 265 -5.13 11.85 -10.60
N ALA A 266 -4.40 10.81 -11.01
CA ALA A 266 -3.08 10.48 -10.47
C ALA A 266 -1.97 11.45 -10.96
N TYR A 267 -2.26 12.22 -12.02
CA TYR A 267 -1.32 13.15 -12.66
C TYR A 267 -1.55 14.63 -12.30
N LEU A 268 -2.73 15.00 -11.77
CA LEU A 268 -3.12 16.41 -11.53
C LEU A 268 -2.91 16.96 -10.10
N MET A 269 -2.36 16.18 -9.16
CA MET A 269 -1.84 16.75 -7.90
C MET A 269 -0.33 17.04 -7.94
N LEU A 270 0.26 17.08 -9.15
CA LEU A 270 1.64 17.52 -9.36
C LEU A 270 1.76 18.96 -9.90
N ALA A 271 0.65 19.71 -10.01
CA ALA A 271 0.64 21.05 -10.60
C ALA A 271 -0.28 22.07 -9.88
N SER A 272 -0.38 22.05 -8.54
CA SER A 272 -1.18 23.08 -7.84
C SER A 272 -0.61 23.63 -6.54
N LEU A 273 0.72 23.62 -6.36
CA LEU A 273 1.40 24.59 -5.51
C LEU A 273 2.81 24.80 -6.04
N GLY A 274 2.90 25.62 -7.08
CA GLY A 274 4.09 26.38 -7.40
C GLY A 274 3.57 27.76 -7.75
N ILE A 275 2.98 28.45 -6.76
CA ILE A 275 1.90 29.42 -7.01
C ILE A 275 0.61 28.69 -7.45
#